data_AF-A0A6N7KKJ9-F1
#
_entry.id   AF-A0A6N7KKJ9-F1
#
_cell.length_a   1.000
_cell.length_b   1.000
_cell.length_c   1.000
_cell.angle_alpha   90.00
_cell.angle_beta   90.00
_cell.angle_gamma   90.00
#
_symmetry.space_group_name_H-M   'P 1'
#
loop_
_entity.id
_entity.type
_entity.pdbx_description
1 polymer ?
#
loop_
_entity_poly.entity_id
_entity_poly.type
_entity_poly.pdbx_seq_one_letter_code
_entity_poly.pdbx_strand_id
1 'polypeptide(L)'
;MTPLGLSVASWLWIAVLAAGVFWAVAVPGMPTTEYRIRTALAPVVGALTAFAYYRVGHQEPATVIVFYTTALLAFAAGMIGHRRELARRLMEAKRKGEPEDATWSVAMMAQVLVSLVVFCIAAFWII
;
A
#
# COMPACT_ATOMS: atom_id res chain seq x y z
N MET A 1 -19.97 -14.69 -1.25
CA MET A 1 -19.19 -15.87 -0.77
C MET A 1 -17.84 -15.33 -0.34
N THR A 2 -17.31 -15.74 0.81
CA THR A 2 -16.03 -15.18 1.26
C THR A 2 -14.86 -15.71 0.41
N PRO A 3 -13.94 -14.83 -0.04
CA PRO A 3 -12.78 -15.22 -0.84
C PRO A 3 -12.00 -16.36 -0.17
N LEU A 4 -11.65 -17.40 -0.94
CA LEU A 4 -10.99 -18.64 -0.50
C LEU A 4 -11.70 -19.44 0.61
N GLY A 5 -13.00 -19.18 0.86
CA GLY A 5 -13.74 -19.82 1.95
C GLY A 5 -13.30 -19.38 3.35
N LEU A 6 -12.50 -18.31 3.46
CA LEU A 6 -12.00 -17.79 4.72
C LEU A 6 -13.00 -16.83 5.38
N SER A 7 -13.12 -16.91 6.70
CA SER A 7 -13.97 -15.98 7.46
C SER A 7 -13.49 -14.52 7.32
N VAL A 8 -14.39 -13.56 7.55
CA VAL A 8 -14.03 -12.13 7.63
C VAL A 8 -12.95 -11.87 8.69
N ALA A 9 -13.01 -12.59 9.82
CA ALA A 9 -12.00 -12.48 10.88
C ALA A 9 -10.61 -12.92 10.40
N SER A 10 -10.53 -13.98 9.59
CA SER A 10 -9.28 -14.43 8.97
C SER A 10 -8.71 -13.36 8.05
N TRP A 11 -9.56 -12.75 7.21
CA TRP A 11 -9.15 -11.66 6.32
C TRP A 11 -8.68 -10.40 7.08
N LEU A 12 -9.30 -10.07 8.23
CA LEU A 12 -8.82 -9.00 9.10
C LEU A 12 -7.40 -9.26 9.64
N TRP A 13 -7.11 -10.49 10.05
CA TRP A 13 -5.75 -10.86 10.49
C TRP A 13 -4.74 -10.74 9.36
N ILE A 14 -5.10 -11.18 8.15
CA ILE A 14 -4.24 -11.03 6.96
C ILE A 14 -3.98 -9.54 6.68
N ALA A 15 -5.01 -8.69 6.79
CA ALA A 15 -4.87 -7.25 6.60
C ALA A 15 -3.92 -6.60 7.63
N VAL A 16 -3.98 -7.04 8.89
CA VAL A 16 -3.05 -6.61 9.95
C VAL A 16 -1.61 -7.03 9.61
N LEU A 17 -1.41 -8.28 9.16
CA LEU A 17 -0.10 -8.76 8.74
C LEU A 17 0.43 -7.98 7.53
N ALA A 18 -0.41 -7.70 6.54
CA ALA A 18 -0.04 -6.90 5.37
C ALA A 18 0.36 -5.47 5.75
N ALA A 19 -0.34 -4.84 6.71
CA ALA A 19 0.06 -3.55 7.25
C ALA A 19 1.41 -3.62 7.97
N GLY A 20 1.67 -4.70 8.72
CA GLY A 20 2.98 -4.97 9.34
C GLY A 20 4.10 -5.07 8.30
N VAL A 21 3.88 -5.82 7.21
CA VAL A 21 4.81 -5.92 6.09
C VAL A 21 5.04 -4.56 5.45
N PHE A 22 3.98 -3.80 5.19
CA PHE A 22 4.06 -2.45 4.65
C PHE A 22 4.95 -1.57 5.55
N TRP A 23 4.75 -1.57 6.87
CA TRP A 23 5.55 -0.75 7.78
C TRP A 23 7.01 -1.18 7.80
N ALA A 24 7.29 -2.48 7.91
CA ALA A 24 8.65 -3.01 7.88
C ALA A 24 9.38 -2.66 6.58
N VAL A 25 8.63 -2.51 5.49
CA VAL A 25 9.17 -2.16 4.17
C VAL A 25 9.30 -0.65 4.01
N ALA A 26 8.21 0.09 4.05
CA ALA A 26 8.17 1.48 3.63
C ALA A 26 8.79 2.44 4.67
N VAL A 27 8.56 2.22 5.97
CA VAL A 27 8.90 3.20 7.01
C VAL A 27 10.42 3.37 7.21
N PRO A 28 11.25 2.31 7.29
CA PRO A 28 12.70 2.46 7.47
C PRO A 28 13.39 3.20 6.32
N GLY A 29 12.77 3.20 5.13
CA GLY A 29 13.30 3.87 3.95
C GLY A 29 13.16 5.40 3.97
N MET A 30 12.35 5.96 4.87
CA MET A 30 12.02 7.39 4.82
C MET A 30 13.10 8.26 5.50
N PRO A 31 13.50 9.39 4.88
CA PRO A 31 14.67 10.16 5.28
C PRO A 31 14.44 11.05 6.50
N THR A 32 13.20 11.48 6.77
CA THR A 32 12.85 12.35 7.90
C THR A 32 11.75 11.74 8.75
N THR A 33 11.65 12.18 10.01
CA THR A 33 10.57 11.77 10.94
C THR A 33 9.19 12.09 10.38
N GLU A 34 9.04 13.24 9.71
CA GLU A 34 7.79 13.64 9.07
C GLU A 34 7.37 12.65 7.98
N TYR A 35 8.26 12.29 7.06
CA TYR A 35 7.98 11.30 6.02
C TYR A 35 7.69 9.92 6.62
N ARG A 36 8.38 9.54 7.70
CA ARG A 36 8.10 8.29 8.43
C ARG A 36 6.69 8.27 9.00
N ILE A 37 6.25 9.36 9.63
CA ILE A 37 4.90 9.45 10.19
C ILE A 37 3.85 9.40 9.08
N ARG A 38 3.99 10.21 8.02
CA ARG A 38 3.07 10.20 6.88
C ARG A 38 2.95 8.80 6.26
N THR A 39 4.09 8.15 6.05
CA THR A 39 4.15 6.78 5.51
C THR A 39 3.51 5.76 6.47
N ALA A 40 3.78 5.87 7.77
CA ALA A 40 3.21 4.98 8.78
C ALA A 40 1.68 5.11 8.88
N LEU A 41 1.12 6.29 8.58
CA LEU A 41 -0.32 6.51 8.56
C LEU A 41 -1.01 6.01 7.30
N ALA A 42 -0.28 5.72 6.22
CA ALA A 42 -0.88 5.31 4.95
C ALA A 42 -1.79 4.06 5.05
N PRO A 43 -1.42 2.98 5.77
CA PRO A 43 -2.33 1.85 5.98
C PRO A 43 -3.59 2.23 6.75
N VAL A 44 -3.48 3.13 7.73
CA VAL A 44 -4.64 3.59 8.53
C VAL A 44 -5.62 4.36 7.64
N VAL A 45 -5.11 5.28 6.81
CA VAL A 45 -5.93 6.03 5.84
C VAL A 45 -6.56 5.08 4.82
N GLY A 46 -5.81 4.09 4.34
CA GLY A 46 -6.31 3.06 3.44
C GLY A 46 -7.45 2.23 4.07
N ALA A 47 -7.31 1.86 5.35
CA ALA A 47 -8.33 1.10 6.08
C ALA A 47 -9.61 1.94 6.29
N LEU A 48 -9.49 3.22 6.62
CA LEU A 48 -10.62 4.14 6.72
C LEU A 48 -11.34 4.30 5.37
N THR A 49 -10.57 4.39 4.28
CA THR A 49 -11.12 4.48 2.91
C THR A 49 -11.85 3.19 2.54
N ALA A 50 -11.26 2.03 2.83
CA ALA A 50 -11.89 0.73 2.63
C ALA A 50 -13.19 0.60 3.44
N PHE A 51 -13.20 1.05 4.69
CA PHE A 51 -14.40 1.07 5.52
C PHE A 51 -15.49 1.99 4.95
N ALA A 52 -15.13 3.19 4.50
CA ALA A 52 -16.08 4.09 3.85
C ALA A 52 -16.65 3.47 2.56
N TYR A 53 -15.81 2.83 1.75
CA TYR A 53 -16.23 2.14 0.54
C TYR A 53 -17.20 0.98 0.83
N TYR A 54 -16.93 0.19 1.87
CA TYR A 54 -17.87 -0.84 2.35
C TYR A 54 -19.24 -0.24 2.72
N ARG A 55 -19.24 0.89 3.44
CA ARG A 55 -20.49 1.52 3.92
C ARG A 55 -21.33 2.13 2.80
N VAL A 56 -20.70 2.58 1.70
CA VAL A 56 -21.39 3.25 0.58
C VAL A 56 -21.69 2.29 -0.57
N GLY A 57 -20.82 1.32 -0.84
CA GLY A 57 -20.86 0.50 -2.06
C GLY A 57 -21.60 -0.83 -1.95
N HIS A 58 -22.15 -1.18 -0.79
CA HIS A 58 -22.82 -2.47 -0.52
C HIS A 58 -22.00 -3.73 -0.87
N GLN A 59 -20.67 -3.61 -0.98
CA GLN A 59 -19.79 -4.74 -1.27
C GLN A 59 -19.68 -5.68 -0.06
N GLU A 60 -19.42 -6.97 -0.31
CA GLU A 60 -19.13 -7.90 0.78
C GLU A 60 -17.86 -7.44 1.53
N PRO A 61 -17.87 -7.45 2.88
CA PRO A 61 -16.76 -6.93 3.68
C PRO A 61 -15.45 -7.67 3.40
N ALA A 62 -15.52 -8.98 3.13
CA ALA A 62 -14.35 -9.77 2.81
C ALA A 62 -13.68 -9.31 1.51
N THR A 63 -14.47 -9.01 0.47
CA THR A 63 -13.97 -8.48 -0.82
C THR A 63 -13.22 -7.16 -0.65
N VAL A 64 -13.77 -6.25 0.16
CA VAL A 64 -13.13 -4.96 0.46
C VAL A 64 -11.79 -5.15 1.19
N ILE A 65 -11.74 -6.09 2.15
CA ILE A 65 -10.51 -6.41 2.88
C ILE A 65 -9.46 -7.04 1.95
N VAL A 66 -9.87 -7.89 1.00
CA VAL A 66 -8.97 -8.45 -0.01
C VAL A 66 -8.31 -7.34 -0.83
N PHE A 67 -9.08 -6.39 -1.36
CA PHE A 67 -8.54 -5.28 -2.13
C PHE A 67 -7.57 -4.42 -1.31
N TYR A 68 -7.92 -4.07 -0.08
CA TYR A 68 -7.05 -3.32 0.82
C TYR A 68 -5.72 -4.05 1.07
N THR A 69 -5.79 -5.33 1.42
CA THR A 69 -4.60 -6.16 1.70
C THR A 69 -3.71 -6.27 0.47
N THR A 70 -4.32 -6.49 -0.68
CA THR A 70 -3.67 -6.61 -1.99
C THR A 70 -2.94 -5.33 -2.35
N ALA A 71 -3.57 -4.16 -2.15
CA ALA A 71 -2.97 -2.85 -2.41
C ALA A 71 -1.75 -2.59 -1.50
N LEU A 72 -1.84 -2.94 -0.21
CA LEU A 72 -0.71 -2.81 0.71
C LEU A 72 0.49 -3.67 0.30
N LEU A 73 0.23 -4.94 -0.04
CA LEU A 73 1.28 -5.86 -0.45
C LEU A 73 1.90 -5.47 -1.80
N ALA A 74 1.08 -5.03 -2.75
CA ALA A 74 1.55 -4.52 -4.03
C ALA A 74 2.47 -3.32 -3.86
N PHE A 75 2.07 -2.36 -3.01
CA PHE A 75 2.90 -1.20 -2.73
C PHE A 75 4.21 -1.59 -2.03
N ALA A 76 4.12 -2.45 -1.00
CA ALA A 76 5.30 -2.93 -0.29
C ALA A 76 6.27 -3.63 -1.25
N ALA A 77 5.77 -4.56 -2.07
CA ALA A 77 6.57 -5.26 -3.08
C ALA A 77 7.19 -4.30 -4.10
N GLY A 78 6.40 -3.34 -4.61
CA GLY A 78 6.88 -2.32 -5.55
C GLY A 78 7.97 -1.42 -4.98
N MET A 79 7.97 -1.20 -3.67
CA MET A 79 8.97 -0.40 -2.96
C MET A 79 10.26 -1.17 -2.61
N ILE A 80 10.26 -2.51 -2.72
CA ILE A 80 11.48 -3.29 -2.49
C ILE A 80 12.50 -2.94 -3.58
N GLY A 81 13.70 -2.53 -3.17
CA GLY A 81 14.79 -2.11 -4.06
C GLY A 81 14.89 -0.60 -4.29
N HIS A 82 13.79 0.16 -4.17
CA HIS A 82 13.77 1.60 -4.51
C HIS A 82 13.82 2.55 -3.32
N ARG A 83 13.84 2.03 -2.09
CA ARG A 83 13.74 2.86 -0.86
C ARG A 83 14.83 3.92 -0.78
N ARG A 84 16.08 3.56 -1.11
CA ARG A 84 17.22 4.49 -1.08
C ARG A 84 17.10 5.57 -2.15
N GLU A 85 16.64 5.20 -3.35
CA GLU A 85 16.41 6.16 -4.43
C GLU A 85 15.29 7.14 -4.06
N LEU A 86 14.17 6.64 -3.54
CA LEU A 86 13.08 7.50 -3.06
C LEU A 86 13.56 8.46 -1.97
N ALA A 87 14.29 7.97 -0.97
CA ALA A 87 14.81 8.80 0.10
C ALA A 87 15.71 9.93 -0.42
N ARG A 88 16.58 9.59 -1.38
CA ARG A 88 17.46 10.56 -2.04
C ARG A 88 16.65 11.61 -2.80
N ARG A 89 15.69 11.19 -3.62
CA ARG A 89 14.84 12.11 -4.42
C ARG A 89 13.96 13.00 -3.54
N LEU A 90 13.40 12.48 -2.46
CA LEU A 90 12.64 13.27 -1.47
C LEU A 90 13.51 14.35 -0.81
N MET A 91 14.75 14.03 -0.48
CA MET A 91 15.69 15.01 0.08
C MET A 91 16.13 16.05 -0.96
N GLU A 92 16.36 15.64 -2.20
CA GLU A 92 16.70 16.53 -3.31
C GLU A 92 15.55 17.50 -3.63
N ALA A 93 14.30 17.00 -3.71
CA ALA A 93 13.12 17.84 -3.93
C ALA A 93 12.90 18.82 -2.77
N LYS A 94 13.03 18.37 -1.52
CA LYS A 94 12.95 19.24 -0.34
C LYS A 94 14.02 20.35 -0.37
N ARG A 95 15.23 20.06 -0.86
CA ARG A 95 16.29 21.05 -1.01
C ARG A 95 15.99 22.07 -2.12
N LYS A 96 15.35 21.64 -3.20
CA LYS A 96 15.00 22.49 -4.34
C LYS A 96 13.67 23.24 -4.18
N GLY A 97 12.87 22.89 -3.17
CA GLY A 97 11.50 23.40 -3.01
C GLY A 97 10.54 22.87 -4.08
N GLU A 98 10.86 21.72 -4.69
CA GLU A 98 10.04 21.08 -5.70
C GLU A 98 8.91 20.24 -5.06
N PRO A 99 7.75 20.10 -5.73
CA PRO A 99 6.67 19.26 -5.26
C PRO A 99 7.09 17.79 -5.13
N GLU A 100 6.63 17.13 -4.07
CA GLU A 100 6.95 15.72 -3.76
C GLU A 100 6.52 14.77 -4.90
N ASP A 101 5.52 15.13 -5.71
CA ASP A 101 5.01 14.31 -6.82
C ASP A 101 6.07 14.07 -7.92
N ALA A 102 7.02 15.00 -8.08
CA ALA A 102 8.12 14.87 -9.05
C ALA A 102 9.23 13.90 -8.58
N THR A 103 9.14 13.37 -7.36
CA THR A 103 10.17 12.51 -6.78
C THR A 103 10.07 11.05 -7.22
N TRP A 104 8.99 10.67 -7.89
CA TRP A 104 8.79 9.32 -8.39
C TRP A 104 9.52 9.11 -9.72
N SER A 105 10.46 8.17 -9.76
CA SER A 105 11.08 7.79 -11.03
C SER A 105 10.09 6.98 -11.88
N VAL A 106 10.22 7.04 -13.20
CA VAL A 106 9.41 6.21 -14.12
C VAL A 106 9.57 4.73 -13.81
N ALA A 107 10.77 4.29 -13.42
CA ALA A 107 11.04 2.92 -13.03
C ALA A 107 10.31 2.52 -11.73
N MET A 108 10.25 3.41 -10.74
CA MET A 108 9.48 3.19 -9.50
C MET A 108 7.99 3.13 -9.77
N MET A 109 7.45 4.05 -10.57
CA MET A 109 6.05 4.03 -10.99
C MET A 109 5.71 2.74 -11.73
N ALA A 110 6.56 2.34 -12.69
CA ALA A 110 6.38 1.10 -13.42
C ALA A 110 6.38 -0.11 -12.50
N GLN A 111 7.30 -0.19 -11.53
CA GLN A 111 7.35 -1.34 -10.61
C GLN A 111 6.14 -1.41 -9.68
N VAL A 112 5.66 -0.26 -9.16
CA VAL A 112 4.44 -0.21 -8.36
C VAL A 112 3.22 -0.58 -9.19
N LEU A 113 3.11 -0.07 -10.43
CA LEU A 113 2.00 -0.40 -11.33
C LEU A 113 2.01 -1.89 -11.71
N VAL A 114 3.17 -2.45 -12.06
CA VAL A 114 3.31 -3.89 -12.35
C VAL A 114 2.93 -4.72 -11.13
N SER A 115 3.41 -4.34 -9.94
CA SER A 115 3.02 -5.02 -8.70
C SER A 115 1.51 -4.95 -8.50
N LEU A 116 0.91 -3.77 -8.68
CA LEU A 116 -0.52 -3.57 -8.55
C LEU A 116 -1.31 -4.43 -9.53
N VAL A 117 -0.89 -4.52 -10.80
CA VAL A 117 -1.53 -5.39 -11.80
C VAL A 117 -1.44 -6.86 -11.40
N VAL A 118 -0.26 -7.35 -11.03
CA VAL A 118 -0.05 -8.75 -10.62
C VAL A 118 -0.93 -9.10 -9.42
N PHE A 119 -0.95 -8.22 -8.41
CA PHE A 119 -1.73 -8.42 -7.20
C PHE A 119 -3.24 -8.25 -7.44
N CYS A 120 -3.68 -7.35 -8.32
CA CYS A 120 -5.08 -7.25 -8.74
C CYS A 120 -5.56 -8.48 -9.50
N ILE A 121 -4.72 -9.03 -10.39
CA ILE A 121 -5.02 -10.30 -11.07
C ILE A 121 -5.14 -11.41 -10.02
N ALA A 122 -4.18 -11.51 -9.09
CA ALA A 122 -4.24 -12.49 -8.01
C ALA A 122 -5.52 -12.34 -7.15
N ALA A 123 -5.91 -11.10 -6.82
CA ALA A 123 -7.13 -10.83 -6.08
C ALA A 123 -8.39 -11.27 -6.85
N PHE A 124 -8.42 -11.09 -8.17
CA PHE A 124 -9.53 -11.54 -9.01
C PHE A 124 -9.68 -13.07 -9.03
N TRP A 125 -8.58 -13.82 -8.93
CA TRP A 125 -8.60 -15.29 -8.83
C TRP A 125 -8.98 -15.80 -7.42
N ILE A 126 -8.91 -14.94 -6.41
CA ILE A 126 -9.12 -15.27 -4.99
C ILE A 126 -10.57 -15.01 -4.56
N ILE A 127 -11.23 -14.02 -5.18
CA ILE A 127 -12.63 -13.64 -4.98
C ILE A 127 -13.54 -14.65 -5.70
#